data_AF-A0A2D5YUG4-F1
#
_entry.id   AF-A0A2D5YUG4-F1
#
_cell.length_a   1.000
_cell.length_b   1.000
_cell.length_c   1.000
_cell.angle_alpha   90.00
_cell.angle_beta   90.00
_cell.angle_gamma   90.00
#
_symmetry.space_group_name_H-M   'P 1'
#
loop_
_entity.id
_entity.type
_entity.pdbx_description
1 polymer ?
#
loop_
_entity_poly.entity_id
_entity_poly.type
_entity_poly.pdbx_seq_one_letter_code
_entity_poly.pdbx_strand_id
1 'polypeptide(L)'
;MIIDTHQHVNWLNHDAAWLVAEMDQHHIDVTWLLTWLLIPDEDDPGYHVGTNPVHARADGTHAAMPLADVLDARDRWPLRFIAGYCPSPAQPNAPELFEAAYYIHGVRVCGE
;
A
#
# COMPACT_ATOMS: atom_id res chain seq x y z
N MET A 1 -0.20 -22.07 8.47
CA MET A 1 -0.10 -20.60 8.40
C MET A 1 0.87 -20.24 7.30
N ILE A 2 0.39 -19.70 6.19
CA ILE A 2 1.17 -19.14 5.10
C ILE A 2 1.09 -17.61 5.22
N ILE A 3 2.24 -16.96 5.11
CA ILE A 3 2.34 -15.50 5.13
C ILE A 3 2.96 -15.05 3.82
N ASP A 4 2.25 -14.18 3.09
CA ASP A 4 2.86 -13.43 2.00
C ASP A 4 3.51 -12.17 2.59
N THR A 5 4.82 -12.04 2.42
CA THR A 5 5.60 -10.95 3.02
C THR A 5 5.75 -9.73 2.12
N HIS A 6 5.17 -9.73 0.91
CA HIS A 6 5.28 -8.59 -0.01
C HIS A 6 4.10 -8.57 -0.98
N GLN A 7 3.17 -7.63 -0.75
CA GLN A 7 2.01 -7.47 -1.61
C GLN A 7 1.49 -6.04 -1.62
N HIS A 8 0.73 -5.69 -2.65
CA HIS A 8 0.13 -4.37 -2.82
C HIS A 8 -1.38 -4.46 -3.03
N VAL A 9 -2.09 -3.42 -2.60
CA VAL A 9 -3.54 -3.30 -2.80
C VAL A 9 -3.86 -2.38 -3.96
N ASN A 10 -5.03 -2.56 -4.58
CA ASN A 10 -5.52 -1.72 -5.66
C ASN A 10 -4.59 -1.70 -6.87
N TRP A 11 -4.03 -2.87 -7.22
CA TRP A 11 -3.13 -3.08 -8.35
C TRP A 11 -3.85 -3.93 -9.43
N LEU A 12 -3.53 -3.73 -10.72
CA LEU A 12 -3.92 -4.60 -11.86
C LEU A 12 -5.44 -4.58 -12.07
N ASN A 13 -6.10 -3.47 -11.74
CA ASN A 13 -7.57 -3.30 -11.74
C ASN A 13 -8.31 -4.17 -10.71
N HIS A 14 -7.61 -4.65 -9.69
CA HIS A 14 -8.19 -5.42 -8.60
C HIS A 14 -8.20 -4.63 -7.31
N ASP A 15 -9.28 -4.73 -6.54
CA ASP A 15 -9.41 -4.07 -5.25
C ASP A 15 -8.98 -4.99 -4.08
N ALA A 16 -9.04 -4.46 -2.86
CA ALA A 16 -8.74 -5.21 -1.65
C ALA A 16 -9.60 -6.48 -1.47
N ALA A 17 -10.88 -6.46 -1.89
CA ALA A 17 -11.76 -7.61 -1.75
C ALA A 17 -11.34 -8.76 -2.69
N TRP A 18 -10.94 -8.41 -3.91
CA TRP A 18 -10.37 -9.37 -4.83
C TRP A 18 -9.08 -9.99 -4.28
N LEU A 19 -8.17 -9.17 -3.73
CA LEU A 19 -6.93 -9.66 -3.12
C LEU A 19 -7.20 -10.66 -1.99
N VAL A 20 -8.16 -10.37 -1.10
CA VAL A 20 -8.55 -11.31 -0.04
C VAL A 20 -9.09 -12.64 -0.61
N ALA A 21 -9.88 -12.57 -1.69
CA ALA A 21 -10.37 -13.78 -2.35
C ALA A 21 -9.22 -14.60 -2.99
N GLU A 22 -8.21 -13.92 -3.53
CA GLU A 22 -6.99 -14.56 -4.04
C GLU A 22 -6.20 -15.26 -2.91
N MET A 23 -6.03 -14.56 -1.78
CA MET A 23 -5.41 -15.14 -0.59
C MET A 23 -6.14 -16.41 -0.13
N ASP A 24 -7.48 -16.41 -0.13
CA ASP A 24 -8.28 -17.58 0.24
C ASP A 24 -8.07 -18.76 -0.73
N GLN A 25 -7.98 -18.49 -2.03
CA GLN A 25 -7.71 -19.50 -3.06
C GLN A 25 -6.33 -20.15 -2.90
N HIS A 26 -5.34 -19.37 -2.48
CA HIS A 26 -3.95 -19.83 -2.29
C HIS A 26 -3.63 -20.24 -0.85
N HIS A 27 -4.63 -20.25 0.04
CA HIS A 27 -4.47 -20.57 1.45
C HIS A 27 -3.46 -19.67 2.18
N ILE A 28 -3.39 -18.39 1.81
CA ILE A 28 -2.58 -17.36 2.46
C ILE A 28 -3.38 -16.80 3.64
N ASP A 29 -2.87 -17.01 4.85
CA ASP A 29 -3.55 -16.59 6.08
C ASP A 29 -3.40 -15.08 6.32
N VAL A 30 -2.18 -14.55 6.15
CA VAL A 30 -1.82 -13.15 6.41
C VAL A 30 -0.91 -12.62 5.30
N THR A 31 -1.07 -11.35 4.97
CA THR A 31 -0.24 -10.65 3.98
C THR A 31 0.34 -9.36 4.56
N TRP A 32 1.60 -9.07 4.26
CA TRP A 32 2.19 -7.75 4.49
C TRP A 32 1.81 -6.88 3.31
N LEU A 33 0.99 -5.86 3.57
CA LEU A 33 0.46 -4.97 2.56
C LEU A 33 1.30 -3.70 2.55
N LEU A 34 2.10 -3.53 1.51
CA LEU A 34 3.12 -2.49 1.40
C LEU A 34 2.61 -1.36 0.50
N THR A 35 2.96 -0.13 0.86
CA THR A 35 2.78 1.00 -0.05
C THR A 35 3.64 0.82 -1.28
N TRP A 36 3.20 1.37 -2.42
CA TRP A 36 4.11 1.76 -3.50
C TRP A 36 3.80 3.22 -3.80
N LEU A 37 4.56 4.13 -3.19
CA LEU A 37 4.21 5.55 -3.19
C LEU A 37 5.12 6.31 -4.15
N LEU A 38 4.56 6.74 -5.28
CA LEU A 38 5.28 7.61 -6.21
C LEU A 38 5.10 9.07 -5.82
N ILE A 39 6.19 9.77 -5.51
CA ILE A 39 6.17 11.25 -5.45
C ILE A 39 6.09 11.82 -6.87
N PRO A 40 5.66 13.09 -7.08
CA PRO A 40 5.52 13.66 -8.42
C PRO A 40 6.78 13.55 -9.29
N ASP A 41 7.97 13.66 -8.69
CA ASP A 41 9.26 13.55 -9.40
C ASP A 41 9.60 12.11 -9.82
N GLU A 42 8.90 11.12 -9.28
CA GLU A 42 9.04 9.68 -9.58
C GLU A 42 7.84 9.16 -10.39
N ASP A 43 6.99 10.05 -10.91
CA ASP A 43 5.81 9.67 -11.67
C ASP A 43 6.18 8.79 -12.88
N ASP A 44 5.45 7.69 -13.01
CA ASP A 44 5.53 6.82 -14.17
C ASP A 44 4.11 6.55 -14.69
N PRO A 45 3.77 7.07 -15.89
CA PRO A 45 2.47 6.86 -16.54
C PRO A 45 2.06 5.40 -16.68
N GLY A 46 3.01 4.46 -16.66
CA GLY A 46 2.76 3.03 -16.65
C GLY A 46 1.90 2.57 -15.47
N TYR A 47 2.01 3.24 -14.32
CA TYR A 47 1.22 2.92 -13.11
C TYR A 47 -0.10 3.68 -13.04
N HIS A 48 -0.37 4.63 -13.93
CA HIS A 48 -1.66 5.34 -13.95
C HIS A 48 -2.80 4.39 -14.32
N VAL A 49 -2.50 3.38 -15.14
CA VAL A 49 -3.44 2.34 -15.54
C VAL A 49 -3.36 1.18 -14.57
N GLY A 50 -4.51 0.74 -14.06
CA GLY A 50 -4.59 -0.42 -13.17
C GLY A 50 -4.34 -0.12 -11.70
N THR A 51 -4.10 1.13 -11.32
CA THR A 51 -4.11 1.58 -9.92
C THR A 51 -5.37 2.40 -9.61
N ASN A 52 -5.57 2.74 -8.34
CA ASN A 52 -6.78 3.42 -7.88
C ASN A 52 -6.85 4.89 -8.35
N PRO A 53 -7.81 5.26 -9.22
CA PRO A 53 -7.83 6.59 -9.87
C PRO A 53 -8.12 7.75 -8.92
N VAL A 54 -8.52 7.48 -7.66
CA VAL A 54 -8.68 8.53 -6.64
C VAL A 54 -7.35 9.22 -6.30
N HIS A 55 -6.22 8.60 -6.66
CA HIS A 55 -4.87 9.13 -6.42
C HIS A 55 -4.28 9.87 -7.61
N ALA A 56 -5.07 10.14 -8.64
CA ALA A 56 -4.71 11.07 -9.70
C ALA A 56 -4.58 12.50 -9.14
N ARG A 57 -3.47 13.16 -9.45
CA ARG A 57 -3.18 14.52 -9.01
C ARG A 57 -3.53 15.53 -10.09
N ALA A 58 -3.79 16.77 -9.69
CA ALA A 58 -4.15 17.85 -10.61
C ALA A 58 -3.03 18.24 -11.58
N ASP A 59 -1.78 17.92 -11.25
CA ASP A 59 -0.61 18.13 -12.12
C ASP A 59 -0.41 17.02 -13.17
N GLY A 60 -1.29 16.01 -13.18
CA GLY A 60 -1.24 14.88 -14.11
C GLY A 60 -0.43 13.69 -13.61
N THR A 61 0.22 13.78 -12.45
CA THR A 61 0.92 12.65 -11.83
C THR A 61 -0.03 11.75 -11.03
N HIS A 62 0.45 10.57 -10.61
CA HIS A 62 -0.32 9.62 -9.81
C HIS A 62 0.46 9.15 -8.57
N ALA A 63 -0.23 8.87 -7.46
CA ALA A 63 0.44 8.41 -6.22
C ALA A 63 0.67 6.90 -6.14
N ALA A 64 0.23 6.15 -7.15
CA ALA A 64 0.18 4.69 -7.20
C ALA A 64 -0.59 4.10 -6.00
N MET A 65 0.08 3.49 -5.03
CA MET A 65 -0.53 2.81 -3.88
C MET A 65 -0.09 3.46 -2.56
N PRO A 66 -0.71 4.59 -2.18
CA PRO A 66 -0.34 5.33 -0.99
C PRO A 66 -0.80 4.65 0.30
N LEU A 67 -0.30 5.13 1.44
CA LEU A 67 -0.64 4.63 2.78
C LEU A 67 -2.16 4.57 3.03
N ALA A 68 -2.92 5.52 2.49
CA ALA A 68 -4.38 5.55 2.65
C ALA A 68 -5.05 4.25 2.19
N ASP A 69 -4.63 3.69 1.06
CA ASP A 69 -5.22 2.46 0.52
C ASP A 69 -4.81 1.23 1.34
N VAL A 70 -3.56 1.19 1.80
CA VAL A 70 -3.07 0.13 2.70
C VAL A 70 -3.87 0.12 4.01
N LEU A 71 -4.09 1.29 4.60
CA LEU A 71 -4.85 1.42 5.86
C LEU A 71 -6.32 1.05 5.67
N ASP A 72 -6.95 1.51 4.60
CA ASP A 72 -8.35 1.22 4.30
C ASP A 72 -8.58 -0.29 4.06
N ALA A 73 -7.66 -0.98 3.38
CA ALA A 73 -7.71 -2.43 3.25
C ALA A 73 -7.48 -3.14 4.59
N ARG A 74 -6.48 -2.72 5.37
CA ARG A 74 -6.22 -3.29 6.69
C ARG A 74 -7.41 -3.10 7.63
N ASP A 75 -8.06 -1.94 7.63
CA ASP A 75 -9.20 -1.64 8.51
C ASP A 75 -10.43 -2.49 8.16
N ARG A 76 -10.64 -2.79 6.87
CA ARG A 76 -11.72 -3.66 6.40
C ARG A 76 -11.45 -5.14 6.67
N TRP A 77 -10.19 -5.58 6.66
CA TRP A 77 -9.78 -6.96 6.95
C TRP A 77 -8.62 -7.03 7.98
N PRO A 78 -8.87 -6.66 9.25
CA PRO A 78 -7.82 -6.42 10.25
C PRO A 78 -7.05 -7.67 10.68
N LEU A 79 -7.56 -8.86 10.37
CA LEU A 79 -6.89 -10.14 10.64
C LEU A 79 -6.12 -10.69 9.42
N ARG A 80 -6.25 -10.06 8.25
CA ARG A 80 -5.62 -10.53 7.00
C ARG A 80 -4.37 -9.74 6.64
N PHE A 81 -4.28 -8.48 7.08
CA PHE A 81 -3.22 -7.59 6.65
C PHE A 81 -2.37 -7.04 7.79
N ILE A 82 -1.05 -7.04 7.59
CA ILE A 82 -0.10 -6.25 8.35
C ILE A 82 0.28 -5.06 7.47
N ALA A 83 -0.04 -3.84 7.92
CA ALA A 83 0.26 -2.63 7.17
C ALA A 83 1.77 -2.32 7.16
N GLY A 84 2.29 -2.09 5.97
CA GLY A 84 3.61 -1.54 5.72
C GLY A 84 3.55 -0.16 5.08
N TYR A 85 4.55 0.66 5.36
CA TYR A 85 4.71 2.00 4.82
C TYR A 85 6.18 2.31 4.63
N CYS A 86 6.57 2.70 3.42
CA CYS A 86 7.89 3.25 3.16
C CYS A 86 7.72 4.71 2.69
N PRO A 87 7.94 5.72 3.56
CA PRO A 87 8.03 7.09 3.09
C PRO A 87 9.21 7.24 2.13
N SER A 88 9.08 8.11 1.12
CA SER A 88 10.15 8.34 0.15
C SER A 88 11.45 8.73 0.89
N PRO A 89 12.57 8.03 0.64
CA PRO A 89 13.83 8.29 1.34
C PRO A 89 14.45 9.64 0.97
N ALA A 90 13.97 10.28 -0.10
CA ALA A 90 14.36 11.63 -0.49
C ALA A 90 13.74 12.72 0.44
N GLN A 91 12.70 12.38 1.21
CA GLN A 91 12.09 13.32 2.13
C GLN A 91 12.94 13.45 3.40
N PRO A 92 13.36 14.67 3.80
CA PRO A 92 14.21 14.86 4.98
C PRO A 92 13.62 14.32 6.28
N ASN A 93 12.29 14.24 6.37
CA ASN A 93 11.55 13.77 7.54
C ASN A 93 10.94 12.37 7.36
N ALA A 94 11.48 11.55 6.45
CA ALA A 94 10.98 10.20 6.19
C ALA A 94 10.95 9.31 7.46
N PRO A 95 11.99 9.29 8.33
CA PRO A 95 11.94 8.51 9.57
C PRO A 95 10.79 8.95 10.49
N GLU A 96 10.57 10.25 10.65
CA GLU A 96 9.50 10.81 11.48
C GLU A 96 8.11 10.48 10.93
N LEU A 97 7.95 10.44 9.60
CA LEU A 97 6.70 10.00 8.96
C LEU A 97 6.43 8.51 9.24
N PHE A 98 7.46 7.66 9.15
CA PHE A 98 7.31 6.25 9.47
C PHE A 98 6.97 6.05 10.96
N GLU A 99 7.65 6.77 11.84
CA GLU A 99 7.37 6.75 13.29
C GLU A 99 5.93 7.19 13.60
N ALA A 100 5.46 8.26 12.94
CA ALA A 100 4.06 8.69 13.06
C ALA A 100 3.09 7.60 12.57
N ALA A 101 3.37 6.93 11.46
CA ALA A 101 2.54 5.83 10.97
C ALA A 101 2.53 4.61 11.92
N TYR A 102 3.66 4.33 12.58
CA TYR A 102 3.76 3.30 13.62
C TYR A 102 2.86 3.61 14.81
N TYR A 103 2.91 4.85 15.33
CA TYR A 103 2.17 5.24 16.53
C TYR A 103 0.68 5.50 16.28
N ILE A 104 0.33 6.14 15.17
CA ILE A 104 -1.05 6.52 14.85
C ILE A 104 -1.82 5.35 14.25
N HIS A 105 -1.20 4.65 13.30
CA HIS A 105 -1.90 3.64 12.49
C HIS A 105 -1.47 2.22 12.77
N GLY A 106 -0.49 2.01 13.66
CA GLY A 106 -0.04 0.67 13.99
C GLY A 106 0.73 -0.01 12.85
N VAL A 107 1.32 0.74 11.92
CA VAL A 107 2.20 0.20 10.88
C VAL A 107 3.37 -0.57 11.52
N ARG A 108 3.80 -1.67 10.90
CA ARG A 108 4.86 -2.55 11.46
C ARG A 108 5.99 -2.87 10.50
N VAL A 109 5.83 -2.59 9.21
CA VAL A 109 6.81 -2.92 8.18
C VAL A 109 7.22 -1.64 7.45
N CYS A 110 8.52 -1.40 7.32
CA CYS A 110 9.05 -0.38 6.43
C CYS A 110 9.55 -1.08 5.16
N GLY A 111 8.86 -0.87 4.05
CA GLY A 111 9.18 -1.52 2.77
C GLY A 111 8.20 -1.15 1.67
N GLU A 112 8.68 -1.32 0.45
CA GLU A 112 7.91 -1.28 -0.79
C GLU A 112 7.89 -2.70 -1.36
#